data_AF-A0A534NBA3-F1
#
_entry.id   AF-A0A534NBA3-F1
#
_cell.length_a   1.000
_cell.length_b   1.000
_cell.length_c   1.000
_cell.angle_alpha   90.00
_cell.angle_beta   90.00
_cell.angle_gamma   90.00
#
_symmetry.space_group_name_H-M   'P 1'
#
loop_
_entity.id
_entity.type
_entity.pdbx_description
1 polymer ?
#
loop_
_entity_poly.entity_id
_entity_poly.type
_entity_poly.pdbx_seq_one_letter_code
_entity_poly.pdbx_strand_id
1 'polypeptide(L)'
;MALASVTARAGLFLEKTRRYITETYGAQNDGFVPLQDAHIPGARLVRLDGIDHASIALRWLRPRGPFEPGRVAQALVALAVE
;
A
#
# COMPACT_ATOMS: atom_id res chain seq x y z
N MET A 1 -14.89 -8.39 5.79
CA MET A 1 -13.43 -8.13 5.88
C MET A 1 -13.02 -7.31 4.67
N ALA A 2 -12.47 -6.11 4.85
CA ALA A 2 -11.86 -5.35 3.75
C ALA A 2 -10.34 -5.38 3.90
N LEU A 3 -9.67 -5.65 2.79
CA LEU A 3 -8.24 -5.62 2.67
C LEU A 3 -7.87 -4.46 1.75
N ALA A 4 -7.12 -3.52 2.29
CA ALA A 4 -6.47 -2.52 1.47
C ALA A 4 -5.28 -3.14 0.75
N SER A 5 -5.24 -3.01 -0.56
CA SER A 5 -4.00 -3.16 -1.31
C SER A 5 -3.58 -1.83 -1.90
N VAL A 6 -2.28 -1.58 -1.82
CA VAL A 6 -1.67 -0.26 -1.99
C VAL A 6 -0.94 -0.24 -3.33
N THR A 7 -1.31 0.67 -4.24
CA THR A 7 -0.50 1.02 -5.43
C THR A 7 -0.89 2.45 -5.84
N ALA A 8 -0.05 3.39 -6.28
CA ALA A 8 0.96 3.25 -7.34
C ALA A 8 2.15 4.24 -7.26
N ARG A 9 2.38 4.94 -6.14
CA ARG A 9 3.55 5.84 -6.00
C ARG A 9 4.41 5.40 -4.82
N ALA A 10 5.43 4.62 -5.13
CA ALA A 10 6.55 4.49 -4.22
C ALA A 10 7.22 5.86 -4.07
N GLY A 11 7.37 6.31 -2.84
CA GLY A 11 8.22 7.43 -2.49
C GLY A 11 9.67 7.15 -2.90
N LEU A 12 10.49 8.20 -2.85
CA LEU A 12 11.91 8.18 -3.25
C LEU A 12 12.70 6.96 -2.74
N PHE A 13 12.37 6.45 -1.55
CA PHE A 13 13.04 5.30 -0.95
C PHE A 13 12.71 3.96 -1.61
N LEU A 14 11.47 3.76 -2.07
CA LEU A 14 11.00 2.48 -2.59
C LEU A 14 10.89 2.44 -4.11
N GLU A 15 11.10 3.57 -4.79
CA GLU A 15 10.91 3.67 -6.25
C GLU A 15 11.79 2.70 -7.05
N LYS A 16 13.02 2.42 -6.60
CA LYS A 16 13.89 1.43 -7.24
C LYS A 16 13.30 0.03 -7.19
N THR A 17 12.88 -0.40 -6.00
CA THR A 17 12.27 -1.73 -5.80
C THR A 17 10.94 -1.82 -6.53
N ARG A 18 10.12 -0.76 -6.48
CA ARG A 18 8.86 -0.68 -7.22
C ARG A 18 9.06 -0.91 -8.70
N ARG A 19 10.01 -0.17 -9.28
CA ARG A 19 10.35 -0.26 -10.69
C ARG A 19 10.86 -1.65 -11.06
N TYR A 20 11.77 -2.20 -10.27
CA TYR A 20 12.27 -3.55 -10.47
C TYR A 20 11.13 -4.58 -10.54
N ILE A 21 10.19 -4.53 -9.58
CA ILE A 21 9.06 -5.48 -9.56
C ILE A 21 8.15 -5.27 -10.78
N THR A 22 7.86 -4.02 -11.14
CA THR A 22 7.02 -3.71 -12.31
C THR A 22 7.68 -4.14 -13.62
N GLU A 23 8.96 -3.86 -13.82
CA GLU A 23 9.68 -4.15 -15.07
C GLU A 23 10.01 -5.65 -15.22
N THR A 24 10.36 -6.31 -14.11
CA THR A 24 10.78 -7.73 -14.14
C THR A 24 9.59 -8.68 -14.15
N TYR A 25 8.54 -8.36 -13.37
CA TYR A 25 7.41 -9.28 -13.16
C TYR A 25 6.07 -8.76 -13.71
N GLY A 26 6.04 -7.54 -14.28
CA GLY A 26 4.80 -6.96 -14.80
C GLY A 26 3.75 -6.65 -13.71
N ALA A 27 4.15 -6.64 -12.43
CA ALA A 27 3.21 -6.57 -11.31
C ALA A 27 3.13 -5.16 -10.70
N GLN A 28 1.88 -4.74 -10.40
CA GLN A 28 1.64 -3.58 -9.55
C GLN A 28 2.07 -3.91 -8.11
N ASN A 29 2.62 -2.94 -7.39
CA ASN A 29 3.17 -3.15 -6.05
C ASN A 29 3.28 -1.83 -5.26
N ASP A 30 3.46 -1.94 -3.95
CA ASP A 30 3.63 -0.84 -3.00
C ASP A 30 5.10 -0.47 -2.72
N GLY A 31 6.02 -0.99 -3.53
CA GLY A 31 7.46 -0.90 -3.33
C GLY A 31 8.12 -2.16 -2.78
N PHE A 32 7.39 -3.07 -2.14
CA PHE A 32 7.94 -4.37 -1.71
C PHE A 32 7.05 -5.55 -2.07
N VAL A 33 5.73 -5.39 -1.99
CA VAL A 33 4.78 -6.49 -2.11
C VAL A 33 3.97 -6.33 -3.40
N PRO A 34 4.01 -7.30 -4.32
CA PRO A 34 3.10 -7.36 -5.46
C PRO A 34 1.64 -7.42 -5.00
N LEU A 35 0.74 -6.75 -5.74
CA LEU A 35 -0.70 -6.70 -5.45
C LEU A 35 -1.32 -8.09 -5.27
N GLN A 36 -0.90 -9.04 -6.11
CA GLN A 36 -1.38 -10.43 -6.07
C GLN A 36 -1.00 -11.16 -4.77
N ASP A 37 0.17 -10.85 -4.20
CA ASP A 37 0.67 -11.46 -2.97
C ASP A 37 0.09 -10.76 -1.73
N ALA A 38 -0.35 -9.51 -1.90
CA ALA A 38 -1.08 -8.77 -0.89
C ALA A 38 -2.59 -9.13 -0.86
N HIS A 39 -3.08 -10.02 -1.71
CA HIS A 39 -4.51 -10.37 -1.77
C HIS A 39 -4.85 -11.51 -0.80
N ILE A 40 -5.81 -11.28 0.08
CA ILE A 40 -6.46 -12.31 0.92
C ILE A 40 -7.80 -12.72 0.31
N PRO A 41 -7.99 -14.01 -0.05
CA PRO A 41 -9.25 -14.49 -0.61
C PRO A 41 -10.47 -14.17 0.26
N GLY A 42 -11.55 -13.70 -0.36
CA GLY A 42 -12.80 -13.35 0.32
C GLY A 42 -12.79 -11.97 1.01
N ALA A 43 -11.67 -11.24 0.96
CA ALA A 43 -11.63 -9.86 1.41
C ALA A 43 -12.07 -8.89 0.31
N ARG A 44 -12.76 -7.81 0.69
CA ARG A 44 -13.06 -6.69 -0.21
C ARG A 44 -11.76 -5.97 -0.55
N LEU A 45 -11.40 -5.91 -1.84
CA LEU A 45 -10.21 -5.19 -2.29
C LEU A 45 -10.46 -3.69 -2.29
N VAL A 46 -9.67 -2.94 -1.52
CA VAL A 46 -9.67 -1.47 -1.51
C VAL A 46 -8.33 -0.99 -2.03
N ARG A 47 -8.32 -0.20 -3.09
CA ARG A 47 -7.08 0.38 -3.62
C ARG A 47 -6.78 1.71 -2.93
N LEU A 48 -5.56 1.84 -2.40
CA LEU A 48 -5.07 3.09 -1.82
C LEU A 48 -4.01 3.71 -2.72
N ASP A 49 -4.35 4.85 -3.34
CA ASP A 49 -3.42 5.58 -4.19
C ASP A 49 -2.51 6.52 -3.39
N GLY A 50 -1.24 6.61 -3.80
CA GLY A 50 -0.24 7.50 -3.21
C GLY A 50 0.39 7.02 -1.89
N ILE A 51 -0.08 5.89 -1.35
CA ILE A 51 0.52 5.21 -0.22
C ILE A 51 1.52 4.18 -0.76
N ASP A 52 2.59 3.96 -0.01
CA ASP A 52 3.59 2.91 -0.27
C ASP A 52 3.90 2.16 1.05
N HIS A 53 4.70 1.11 0.97
CA HIS A 53 5.04 0.31 2.15
C HIS A 53 5.72 1.14 3.25
N ALA A 54 6.56 2.10 2.86
CA ALA A 54 7.29 2.98 3.77
C ALA A 54 6.37 3.97 4.50
N SER A 55 5.27 4.39 3.87
CA SER A 55 4.28 5.31 4.43
C SER A 55 3.58 4.73 5.66
N ILE A 56 3.53 3.39 5.77
CA ILE A 56 2.91 2.67 6.89
C ILE A 56 3.99 2.11 7.84
N ALA A 57 4.96 1.36 7.30
CA ALA A 57 5.92 0.60 8.10
C ALA A 57 7.15 1.41 8.56
N LEU A 58 7.50 2.49 7.87
CA LEU A 58 8.74 3.25 8.08
C LEU A 58 8.48 4.71 8.50
N ARG A 59 7.55 4.93 9.44
CA ARG A 59 7.20 6.27 9.97
C ARG A 59 8.41 7.09 10.43
N TRP A 60 9.47 6.45 10.94
CA TRP A 60 10.67 7.15 11.40
C TRP A 60 11.47 7.80 10.24
N LEU A 61 11.37 7.26 9.02
CA LEU A 61 12.00 7.81 7.81
C LEU A 61 11.15 8.90 7.14
N ARG A 62 9.85 8.96 7.43
CA ARG A 62 8.93 10.03 7.01
C ARG A 62 8.01 10.47 8.16
N PRO A 63 8.52 11.26 9.12
CA PRO A 63 7.73 11.73 10.25
C PRO A 63 6.56 12.66 9.86
N ARG A 64 6.59 13.23 8.65
CA ARG A 64 5.47 13.98 8.04
C ARG A 64 5.03 13.32 6.74
N GLY A 65 4.45 12.12 6.87
CA GLY A 65 3.78 11.47 5.75
C GLY A 65 2.55 12.28 5.30
N PRO A 66 2.09 12.16 4.04
CA PRO A 66 0.90 12.87 3.56
C PRO A 66 -0.41 12.38 4.20
N PHE A 67 -0.35 11.29 4.98
CA PHE A 67 -1.50 10.58 5.52
C PHE A 67 -1.21 10.21 6.97
N GLU A 68 -2.23 10.29 7.82
CA GLU A 68 -2.20 9.77 9.18
C GLU A 68 -2.60 8.28 9.17
N PRO A 69 -1.68 7.34 9.49
CA PRO A 69 -1.96 5.90 9.34
C PRO A 69 -3.18 5.44 10.15
N GLY A 70 -3.42 6.02 11.32
CA GLY A 70 -4.59 5.71 12.14
C GLY A 70 -5.91 6.07 11.46
N ARG A 71 -5.97 7.19 10.72
CA ARG A 71 -7.17 7.58 9.97
C ARG A 71 -7.41 6.69 8.76
N VAL A 72 -6.33 6.28 8.07
CA VAL A 72 -6.42 5.33 6.95
C VAL A 72 -6.95 3.99 7.48
N ALA A 73 -6.40 3.47 8.58
CA ALA A 73 -6.88 2.23 9.19
C ALA A 73 -8.36 2.31 9.59
N GLN A 74 -8.79 3.41 10.21
CA GLN A 74 -10.20 3.63 10.56
C GLN A 74 -11.12 3.64 9.35
N ALA A 75 -10.72 4.32 8.26
CA ALA A 75 -11.49 4.33 7.02
C ALA A 75 -11.62 2.93 6.40
N LEU A 76 -10.55 2.13 6.43
CA LEU A 76 -10.57 0.74 5.95
C LEU A 76 -11.48 -0.15 6.80
N VAL A 77 -11.48 0.04 8.12
CA VAL A 77 -12.39 -0.68 9.02
C VAL A 77 -13.85 -0.29 8.73
N ALA A 78 -14.13 1.00 8.52
CA ALA A 78 -15.47 1.46 8.16
C ALA A 78 -15.95 0.84 6.82
N LEU A 79 -15.11 0.83 5.80
CA LEU A 79 -15.39 0.18 4.50
C LEU A 79 -15.55 -1.34 4.60
N ALA A 80 -15.03 -1.96 5.67
CA ALA A 80 -15.14 -3.40 5.90
C ALA A 80 -16.47 -3.83 6.52
N VAL A 81 -17.20 -2.88 7.13
CA VAL A 81 -18.47 -3.11 7.85
C VAL A 81 -19.69 -2.56 7.12
N GLU A 82 -19.50 -1.81 6.03
CA GLU A 82 -20.52 -1.55 5.00
C GLU A 82 -20.82 -2.83 4.19
#